data_AF-A0A2K8X4I8-F1
#
_entry.id   AF-A0A2K8X4I8-F1
#
_cell.length_a   1.000
_cell.length_b   1.000
_cell.length_c   1.000
_cell.angle_alpha   90.00
_cell.angle_beta   90.00
_cell.angle_gamma   90.00
#
_symmetry.space_group_name_H-M   'P 1'
#
loop_
_entity.id
_entity.type
_entity.pdbx_description
1 polymer ?
#
loop_
_entity_poly.entity_id
_entity_poly.type
_entity_poly.pdbx_seq_one_letter_code
_entity_poly.pdbx_strand_id
1 'polypeptide(L)'
;MKKYITITITLMAIVMMPLTGMAQDVFEKYSDSDKVSYVSIKPKMFQMLAKIDIDTDDAEAKAYMEMVNSITSFKTMATGDLTIAKSITKWVTTRSTSLEELMEVKDNGVVMKFYVKQGKDEDHVSELLMFINGLDAVTKGSDVEINGEKRTIETVVISLTGNIDLNQISKLTQKMNLPGGEELKKKSKK
;
A
#
# COMPACT_ATOMS: atom_id res chain seq x y z
N MET A 1 32.32 44.30 0.53
CA MET A 1 31.51 43.59 -0.48
C MET A 1 31.55 42.07 -0.31
N LYS A 2 32.71 41.42 -0.28
CA LYS A 2 32.81 39.94 -0.11
C LYS A 2 32.11 39.38 1.13
N LYS A 3 32.17 40.07 2.28
CA LYS A 3 31.52 39.66 3.54
C LYS A 3 29.99 39.57 3.45
N TYR A 4 29.36 40.49 2.72
CA TYR A 4 27.89 40.49 2.54
C TYR A 4 27.44 39.39 1.59
N ILE A 5 28.24 39.09 0.55
CA ILE A 5 27.98 37.98 -0.37
C ILE A 5 28.03 36.64 0.37
N THR A 6 29.03 36.43 1.24
CA THR A 6 29.13 35.20 2.05
C THR A 6 27.94 35.05 3.01
N ILE A 7 27.50 36.14 3.66
CA ILE A 7 26.33 36.10 4.56
C ILE A 7 25.06 35.76 3.79
N THR A 8 24.84 36.33 2.61
CA THR A 8 23.65 36.03 1.79
C THR A 8 23.64 34.57 1.32
N ILE A 9 24.78 34.01 0.93
CA ILE A 9 24.89 32.59 0.50
C ILE A 9 24.59 31.65 1.69
N THR A 10 25.12 31.93 2.88
CA THR A 10 24.85 31.13 4.08
C THR A 10 23.37 31.22 4.49
N LEU A 11 22.76 32.40 4.41
CA LEU A 11 21.33 32.57 4.71
C LEU A 11 20.43 31.80 3.73
N MET A 12 20.79 31.81 2.44
CA MET A 12 20.07 31.08 1.39
C MET A 12 20.20 29.56 1.56
N ALA A 13 21.36 29.06 2.00
CA ALA A 13 21.56 27.65 2.32
C ALA A 13 20.70 27.17 3.51
N ILE A 14 20.56 28.00 4.56
CA ILE A 14 19.72 27.68 5.74
C ILE A 14 18.24 27.65 5.38
N VAL A 15 17.78 28.54 4.50
CA VAL A 15 16.39 28.57 4.02
C VAL A 15 16.06 27.37 3.10
N MET A 16 17.07 26.80 2.43
CA MET A 16 16.89 25.61 1.59
C MET A 16 17.02 24.27 2.35
N MET A 17 17.58 24.24 3.57
CA MET A 17 17.67 23.01 4.38
C MET A 17 16.34 22.29 4.64
N PRO A 18 15.22 22.97 4.97
CA PRO A 18 13.97 22.26 5.25
C PRO A 18 13.26 21.71 4.00
N LEU A 19 13.75 21.98 2.79
CA LEU A 19 13.14 21.48 1.54
C LEU A 19 13.49 20.02 1.22
N THR A 20 14.47 19.43 1.91
CA THR A 20 14.83 18.01 1.71
C THR A 20 14.03 17.05 2.59
N GLY A 21 13.14 17.57 3.45
CA GLY A 21 12.21 16.77 4.26
C GLY A 21 10.99 16.25 3.47
N MET A 22 11.00 16.35 2.14
CA MET A 22 9.93 15.86 1.27
C MET A 22 9.86 14.33 1.33
N ALA A 23 8.98 13.84 2.21
CA ALA A 23 8.39 12.51 2.27
C ALA A 23 9.20 11.39 1.60
N GLN A 24 10.27 10.93 2.26
CA GLN A 24 10.84 9.62 1.94
C GLN A 24 9.72 8.57 2.06
N ASP A 25 9.57 7.75 1.03
CA ASP A 25 8.62 6.65 0.98
C ASP A 25 8.77 5.77 2.23
N VAL A 26 7.69 5.50 2.96
CA VAL A 26 7.80 4.71 4.20
C VAL A 26 8.32 3.30 3.95
N PHE A 27 8.04 2.74 2.77
CA PHE A 27 8.58 1.44 2.41
C PHE A 27 10.10 1.47 2.27
N GLU A 28 10.67 2.49 1.62
CA GLU A 28 12.14 2.64 1.51
C GLU A 28 12.77 2.98 2.86
N LYS A 29 12.10 3.78 3.68
CA LYS A 29 12.63 4.19 4.99
C LYS A 29 12.78 3.01 5.96
N TYR A 30 11.86 2.04 5.90
CA TYR A 30 11.78 0.96 6.89
C TYR A 30 11.96 -0.45 6.30
N SER A 31 12.26 -0.61 5.01
CA SER A 31 12.46 -1.93 4.38
C SER A 31 13.55 -2.77 5.04
N ASP A 32 14.57 -2.11 5.61
CA ASP A 32 15.70 -2.76 6.27
C ASP A 32 15.55 -2.83 7.80
N SER A 33 14.39 -2.46 8.35
CA SER A 33 14.13 -2.53 9.80
C SER A 33 13.71 -3.94 10.22
N ASP A 34 14.37 -4.46 11.26
CA ASP A 34 14.01 -5.69 11.97
C ASP A 34 12.60 -5.68 12.58
N LYS A 35 12.05 -4.49 12.87
CA LYS A 35 10.70 -4.30 13.40
C LYS A 35 9.61 -4.26 12.34
N VAL A 36 9.98 -4.49 11.07
CA VAL A 36 9.07 -4.43 9.93
C VAL A 36 9.17 -5.71 9.15
N SER A 37 8.00 -6.29 8.86
CA SER A 37 7.89 -7.35 7.86
C SER A 37 7.59 -6.68 6.53
N TYR A 38 8.57 -6.64 5.64
CA TYR A 38 8.47 -5.97 4.34
C TYR A 38 8.50 -6.98 3.20
N VAL A 39 7.60 -6.83 2.25
CA VAL A 39 7.58 -7.60 1.00
C VAL A 39 7.46 -6.64 -0.17
N SER A 40 8.34 -6.80 -1.16
CA SER A 40 8.27 -6.07 -2.43
C SER A 40 8.38 -7.04 -3.59
N ILE A 41 7.33 -7.06 -4.40
CA ILE A 41 7.26 -7.91 -5.58
C ILE A 41 7.39 -7.02 -6.82
N LYS A 42 8.42 -7.30 -7.62
CA LYS A 42 8.70 -6.60 -8.87
C LYS A 42 7.93 -7.25 -10.03
N PRO A 43 7.66 -6.51 -11.13
CA PRO A 43 6.93 -7.01 -12.31
C PRO A 43 7.42 -8.35 -12.84
N LYS A 44 8.74 -8.56 -12.81
CA LYS A 44 9.36 -9.78 -13.33
C LYS A 44 8.88 -11.04 -12.60
N MET A 45 8.57 -10.97 -11.30
CA MET A 45 8.04 -12.11 -10.55
C MET A 45 6.63 -12.46 -11.01
N PHE A 46 5.78 -11.45 -11.20
CA PHE A 46 4.41 -11.62 -11.72
C PHE A 46 4.42 -12.23 -13.12
N GLN A 47 5.30 -11.76 -14.00
CA GLN A 47 5.49 -12.33 -15.34
C GLN A 47 6.01 -13.77 -15.32
N MET A 48 6.79 -14.17 -14.31
CA MET A 48 7.27 -15.54 -14.16
C MET A 48 6.13 -16.46 -13.69
N LEU A 49 5.37 -16.04 -12.67
CA LEU A 49 4.18 -16.77 -12.22
C LEU A 49 3.17 -16.92 -13.36
N ALA A 50 2.98 -15.86 -14.15
CA ALA A 50 2.08 -15.88 -15.29
C ALA A 50 2.47 -16.87 -16.40
N LYS A 51 3.70 -17.39 -16.39
CA LYS A 51 4.21 -18.36 -17.37
C LYS A 51 4.26 -19.80 -16.84
N ILE A 52 4.24 -19.98 -15.53
CA ILE A 52 4.32 -21.30 -14.88
C ILE A 52 2.93 -21.97 -14.87
N ASP A 53 1.86 -21.19 -14.94
CA ASP A 53 0.46 -21.66 -14.83
C ASP A 53 -0.25 -21.70 -16.21
N ILE A 54 0.34 -22.40 -17.19
CA ILE A 54 -0.28 -22.63 -18.49
C ILE A 54 -0.98 -23.98 -18.49
N ASP A 55 -2.21 -23.98 -17.96
CA ASP A 55 -3.25 -24.95 -18.28
C ASP A 55 -4.62 -24.24 -18.12
N THR A 56 -4.91 -23.25 -18.98
CA THR A 56 -6.01 -22.29 -18.74
C THR A 56 -7.02 -22.24 -19.88
N ASP A 57 -7.93 -23.20 -19.92
CA ASP A 57 -9.24 -23.09 -20.58
C ASP A 57 -10.30 -22.40 -19.69
N ASP A 58 -9.95 -22.05 -18.44
CA ASP A 58 -10.83 -21.34 -17.50
C ASP A 58 -10.73 -19.80 -17.66
N ALA A 59 -11.86 -19.17 -17.93
CA ALA A 59 -11.99 -17.72 -18.05
C ALA A 59 -11.66 -16.96 -16.75
N GLU A 60 -11.81 -17.61 -15.59
CA GLU A 60 -11.51 -17.01 -14.30
C GLU A 60 -10.00 -16.94 -14.02
N ALA A 61 -9.26 -17.98 -14.42
CA ALA A 61 -7.79 -18.00 -14.37
C ALA A 61 -7.19 -16.92 -15.29
N LYS A 62 -7.74 -16.74 -16.50
CA LYS A 62 -7.29 -15.68 -17.43
C LYS A 62 -7.44 -14.28 -16.83
N ALA A 63 -8.58 -13.98 -16.21
CA ALA A 63 -8.81 -12.68 -15.56
C ALA A 63 -7.83 -12.42 -14.40
N TYR A 64 -7.51 -13.44 -13.61
CA TYR A 64 -6.49 -13.31 -12.56
C TYR A 64 -5.09 -13.02 -13.14
N MET A 65 -4.74 -13.68 -14.24
CA MET A 65 -3.44 -13.52 -14.90
C MET A 65 -3.28 -12.15 -15.56
N GLU A 66 -4.35 -11.63 -16.17
CA GLU A 66 -4.40 -10.26 -16.67
C GLU A 66 -4.21 -9.24 -15.54
N MET A 67 -4.88 -9.44 -14.40
CA MET A 67 -4.69 -8.61 -13.21
C MET A 67 -3.21 -8.61 -12.79
N VAL A 68 -2.63 -9.80 -12.63
CA VAL A 68 -1.25 -9.99 -12.19
C VAL A 68 -0.25 -9.33 -13.15
N ASN A 69 -0.48 -9.47 -14.46
CA ASN A 69 0.36 -8.82 -15.48
C ASN A 69 0.20 -7.29 -15.52
N SER A 70 -0.94 -6.76 -15.06
CA SER A 70 -1.17 -5.33 -15.02
C SER A 70 -0.45 -4.62 -13.87
N ILE A 71 0.05 -5.38 -12.87
CA ILE A 71 0.73 -4.88 -11.69
C ILE A 71 2.19 -4.52 -12.03
N THR A 72 2.54 -3.26 -11.81
CA THR A 72 3.90 -2.74 -11.98
C THR A 72 4.69 -2.69 -10.68
N SER A 73 4.03 -2.65 -9.53
CA SER A 73 4.68 -2.75 -8.23
C SER A 73 3.68 -3.24 -7.18
N PHE A 74 4.13 -4.16 -6.33
CA PHE A 74 3.46 -4.49 -5.09
C PHE A 74 4.43 -4.31 -3.94
N LYS A 75 4.04 -3.52 -2.95
CA LYS A 75 4.76 -3.33 -1.70
C LYS A 75 3.80 -3.54 -0.54
N THR A 76 4.20 -4.29 0.46
CA THR A 76 3.49 -4.34 1.73
C THR A 76 4.47 -4.29 2.89
N MET A 77 4.04 -3.66 3.97
CA MET A 77 4.76 -3.69 5.23
C MET A 77 3.77 -3.87 6.38
N ALA A 78 4.20 -4.66 7.36
CA ALA A 78 3.50 -4.86 8.62
C ALA A 78 4.43 -4.55 9.79
N THR A 79 3.92 -3.95 10.85
CA THR A 79 4.69 -3.65 12.06
C THR A 79 3.83 -3.70 13.31
N GLY A 80 4.43 -4.13 14.42
CA GLY A 80 3.90 -3.97 15.78
C GLY A 80 4.52 -2.79 16.54
N ASP A 81 5.56 -2.13 15.99
CA ASP A 81 6.20 -1.00 16.66
C ASP A 81 5.34 0.26 16.53
N LEU A 82 4.87 0.79 17.66
CA LEU A 82 3.97 1.94 17.70
C LEU A 82 4.56 3.23 17.11
N THR A 83 5.89 3.37 17.10
CA THR A 83 6.56 4.54 16.51
C THR A 83 6.53 4.44 14.98
N ILE A 84 6.83 3.26 14.45
CA ILE A 84 6.76 2.99 13.00
C ILE A 84 5.31 3.08 12.53
N ALA A 85 4.37 2.48 13.27
CA ALA A 85 2.93 2.58 13.03
C ALA A 85 2.48 4.05 12.87
N LYS A 86 2.82 4.93 13.83
CA LYS A 86 2.53 6.37 13.73
C LYS A 86 3.15 7.03 12.51
N SER A 87 4.38 6.65 12.15
CA SER A 87 5.06 7.15 10.95
C SER A 87 4.32 6.73 9.68
N ILE A 88 3.85 5.48 9.59
CA ILE A 88 3.05 4.97 8.48
C ILE A 88 1.74 5.74 8.40
N THR A 89 1.00 5.89 9.51
CA THR A 89 -0.25 6.66 9.56
C THR A 89 -0.08 8.09 9.04
N LYS A 90 1.00 8.78 9.45
CA LYS A 90 1.30 10.14 8.97
C LYS A 90 1.58 10.16 7.45
N TRP A 91 2.32 9.18 6.96
CA TRP A 91 2.60 9.06 5.53
C TRP A 91 1.33 8.77 4.73
N VAL A 92 0.49 7.82 5.17
CA VAL A 92 -0.81 7.52 4.52
C VAL A 92 -1.69 8.76 4.49
N THR A 93 -1.81 9.49 5.61
CA THR A 93 -2.60 10.74 5.69
C THR A 93 -2.10 11.79 4.68
N THR A 94 -0.79 11.86 4.46
CA THR A 94 -0.21 12.79 3.47
C THR A 94 -0.48 12.28 2.06
N ARG A 95 -0.27 10.99 1.81
CA ARG A 95 -0.44 10.35 0.49
C ARG A 95 -1.89 10.37 0.03
N SER A 96 -2.83 10.13 0.94
CA SER A 96 -4.27 10.08 0.66
C SER A 96 -4.83 11.40 0.16
N THR A 97 -4.16 12.53 0.37
CA THR A 97 -4.59 13.84 -0.20
C THR A 97 -4.62 13.85 -1.73
N SER A 98 -3.86 12.97 -2.37
CA SER A 98 -3.80 12.82 -3.83
C SER A 98 -4.59 11.61 -4.35
N LEU A 99 -5.33 10.93 -3.47
CA LEU A 99 -6.07 9.70 -3.75
C LEU A 99 -7.56 9.89 -3.38
N GLU A 100 -8.43 9.12 -4.01
CA GLU A 100 -9.84 9.02 -3.63
C GLU A 100 -10.01 7.94 -2.55
N GLU A 101 -10.69 8.25 -1.45
CA GLU A 101 -11.10 7.25 -0.46
C GLU A 101 -12.30 6.46 -1.01
N LEU A 102 -12.12 5.16 -1.26
CA LEU A 102 -13.20 4.31 -1.75
C LEU A 102 -14.04 3.71 -0.65
N MET A 103 -13.38 3.30 0.44
CA MET A 103 -14.00 2.52 1.50
C MET A 103 -13.27 2.72 2.83
N GLU A 104 -14.04 2.80 3.91
CA GLU A 104 -13.55 2.80 5.29
C GLU A 104 -14.36 1.77 6.09
N VAL A 105 -13.67 0.87 6.78
CA VAL A 105 -14.27 -0.08 7.73
C VAL A 105 -13.70 0.20 9.10
N LYS A 106 -14.58 0.30 10.09
CA LYS A 106 -14.22 0.42 11.50
C LYS A 106 -14.90 -0.71 12.25
N ASP A 107 -14.11 -1.57 12.87
CA ASP A 107 -14.64 -2.67 13.68
C ASP A 107 -13.67 -3.00 14.82
N ASN A 108 -14.19 -3.14 16.04
CA ASN A 108 -13.44 -3.58 17.22
C ASN A 108 -12.07 -2.86 17.45
N GLY A 109 -12.00 -1.57 17.16
CA GLY A 109 -10.78 -0.76 17.30
C GLY A 109 -9.81 -0.85 16.10
N VAL A 110 -10.11 -1.70 15.12
CA VAL A 110 -9.44 -1.76 13.82
C VAL A 110 -10.05 -0.74 12.88
N VAL A 111 -9.20 0.00 12.17
CA VAL A 111 -9.58 0.88 11.07
C VAL A 111 -8.90 0.40 9.81
N MET A 112 -9.69 0.09 8.79
CA MET A 112 -9.23 -0.27 7.45
C MET A 112 -9.70 0.78 6.46
N LYS A 113 -8.78 1.27 5.63
CA LYS A 113 -9.05 2.29 4.61
C LYS A 113 -8.52 1.84 3.26
N PHE A 114 -9.31 2.12 2.23
CA PHE A 114 -8.96 1.87 0.85
C PHE A 114 -8.94 3.18 0.09
N TYR A 115 -7.82 3.45 -0.55
CA TYR A 115 -7.60 4.61 -1.41
C TYR A 115 -7.24 4.15 -2.81
N VAL A 116 -7.67 4.92 -3.81
CA VAL A 116 -7.26 4.69 -5.19
C VAL A 116 -6.85 5.98 -5.87
N LYS A 117 -6.01 5.84 -6.89
CA LYS A 117 -5.78 6.87 -7.89
C LYS A 117 -6.39 6.40 -9.20
N GLN A 118 -7.24 7.23 -9.78
CA GLN A 118 -7.84 6.92 -11.07
C GLN A 118 -6.75 6.71 -12.14
N GLY A 119 -7.01 5.76 -13.04
CA GLY A 119 -6.12 5.35 -14.10
C GLY A 119 -6.48 6.00 -15.43
N LYS A 120 -6.46 5.20 -16.49
CA LYS A 120 -6.73 5.64 -17.86
C LYS A 120 -8.23 5.95 -18.12
N ASP A 121 -9.12 5.36 -17.33
CA ASP A 121 -10.59 5.50 -17.44
C ASP A 121 -11.23 5.28 -16.05
N GLU A 122 -12.57 5.22 -15.99
CA GLU A 122 -13.34 5.08 -14.74
C GLU A 122 -13.24 3.68 -14.11
N ASP A 123 -12.97 2.66 -14.90
CA ASP A 123 -12.89 1.27 -14.44
C ASP A 123 -11.48 0.85 -14.02
N HIS A 124 -10.46 1.65 -14.36
CA HIS A 124 -9.06 1.35 -14.08
C HIS A 124 -8.46 2.30 -13.05
N VAL A 125 -7.63 1.74 -12.18
CA VAL A 125 -6.84 2.50 -11.20
C VAL A 125 -5.35 2.36 -11.47
N SER A 126 -4.64 3.48 -11.29
CA SER A 126 -3.18 3.54 -11.44
C SER A 126 -2.45 3.19 -10.14
N GLU A 127 -3.09 3.40 -9.00
CA GLU A 127 -2.59 3.13 -7.67
C GLU A 127 -3.73 2.68 -6.76
N LEU A 128 -3.46 1.67 -5.95
CA LEU A 128 -4.30 1.25 -4.84
C LEU A 128 -3.45 1.26 -3.58
N LEU A 129 -3.98 1.92 -2.54
CA LEU A 129 -3.35 1.99 -1.23
C LEU A 129 -4.36 1.50 -0.19
N MET A 130 -4.02 0.39 0.47
CA MET A 130 -4.79 -0.14 1.60
C MET A 130 -4.01 0.12 2.88
N PHE A 131 -4.71 0.61 3.90
CA PHE A 131 -4.14 0.91 5.20
C PHE A 131 -5.01 0.29 6.29
N ILE A 132 -4.40 -0.50 7.17
CA ILE A 132 -5.05 -1.16 8.29
C ILE A 132 -4.29 -0.77 9.56
N ASN A 133 -5.01 -0.32 10.58
CA ASN A 133 -4.44 0.07 11.86
C ASN A 133 -5.27 -0.46 13.03
N GLY A 134 -4.66 -0.69 14.19
CA GLY A 134 -5.32 -1.21 15.38
C GLY A 134 -5.47 -2.74 15.39
N LEU A 135 -4.70 -3.45 14.57
CA LEU A 135 -4.77 -4.92 14.48
C LEU A 135 -4.41 -5.61 15.81
N ASP A 136 -3.64 -4.97 16.71
CA ASP A 136 -3.36 -5.51 18.04
C ASP A 136 -4.65 -5.73 18.84
N ALA A 137 -5.64 -4.86 18.68
CA ALA A 137 -6.91 -4.94 19.42
C ALA A 137 -7.67 -6.26 19.18
N VAL A 138 -7.55 -6.83 17.98
CA VAL A 138 -8.24 -8.06 17.57
C VAL A 138 -7.33 -9.28 17.47
N THR A 139 -6.00 -9.08 17.48
CA THR A 139 -5.01 -10.16 17.46
C THR A 139 -4.44 -10.49 18.83
N LYS A 140 -4.89 -9.81 19.90
CA LYS A 140 -4.55 -10.16 21.30
C LYS A 140 -4.83 -11.64 21.59
N GLY A 141 -3.75 -12.41 21.74
CA GLY A 141 -3.79 -13.87 21.99
C GLY A 141 -3.74 -14.74 20.74
N SER A 142 -3.72 -14.16 19.54
CA SER A 142 -3.41 -14.83 18.29
C SER A 142 -1.95 -14.57 17.96
N ASP A 143 -1.09 -15.54 18.25
CA ASP A 143 0.33 -15.45 17.90
C ASP A 143 0.47 -15.51 16.37
N VAL A 144 0.71 -14.35 15.73
CA VAL A 144 1.10 -14.34 14.31
C VAL A 144 2.59 -14.66 14.24
N GLU A 145 2.92 -15.87 13.79
CA GLU A 145 4.32 -16.24 13.51
C GLU A 145 4.77 -15.64 12.18
N ILE A 146 5.73 -14.72 12.24
CA ILE A 146 6.44 -14.22 11.06
C ILE A 146 7.90 -14.62 11.22
N ASN A 147 8.42 -15.42 10.28
CA ASN A 147 9.76 -16.00 10.34
C ASN A 147 10.03 -16.84 11.61
N GLY A 148 9.00 -17.53 12.12
CA GLY A 148 9.10 -18.37 13.32
C GLY A 148 9.13 -17.60 14.65
N GLU A 149 8.93 -16.28 14.61
CA GLU A 149 8.79 -15.46 15.81
C GLU A 149 7.35 -14.97 15.95
N LYS A 150 6.82 -15.09 17.18
CA LYS A 150 5.52 -14.52 17.55
C LYS A 150 5.62 -13.00 17.55
N ARG A 151 4.85 -12.34 16.68
CA ARG A 151 4.84 -10.88 16.56
C ARG A 151 3.43 -10.34 16.61
N THR A 152 3.24 -9.32 17.43
CA THR A 152 2.04 -8.48 17.39
C THR A 152 2.08 -7.64 16.11
N ILE A 153 0.95 -7.57 15.41
CA ILE A 153 0.78 -6.69 14.25
C ILE A 153 -0.18 -5.58 14.66
N GLU A 154 0.28 -4.34 14.59
CA GLU A 154 -0.55 -3.15 14.87
C GLU A 154 -1.01 -2.50 13.57
N THR A 155 -0.09 -2.33 12.62
CA THR A 155 -0.34 -1.60 11.37
C THR A 155 0.12 -2.43 10.19
N VAL A 156 -0.71 -2.46 9.14
CA VAL A 156 -0.38 -2.99 7.82
C VAL A 156 -0.66 -1.93 6.78
N VAL A 157 0.25 -1.74 5.83
CA VAL A 157 0.00 -0.94 4.63
C VAL A 157 0.41 -1.72 3.40
N ILE A 158 -0.45 -1.67 2.38
CA ILE A 158 -0.27 -2.32 1.10
C ILE A 158 -0.39 -1.25 0.03
N SER A 159 0.60 -1.18 -0.86
CA SER A 159 0.61 -0.32 -2.03
C SER A 159 0.76 -1.18 -3.28
N LEU A 160 -0.15 -0.96 -4.22
CA LEU A 160 -0.18 -1.60 -5.52
C LEU A 160 -0.21 -0.50 -6.58
N THR A 161 0.67 -0.59 -7.58
CA THR A 161 0.62 0.28 -8.76
C THR A 161 0.52 -0.57 -10.01
N GLY A 162 -0.16 -0.07 -11.04
CA GLY A 162 -0.40 -0.82 -12.26
C GLY A 162 -1.46 -0.19 -13.14
N ASN A 163 -1.97 -0.95 -14.10
CA ASN A 163 -3.21 -0.62 -14.80
C ASN A 163 -4.29 -1.61 -14.35
N ILE A 164 -4.80 -1.42 -13.13
CA ILE A 164 -5.59 -2.44 -12.44
C ILE A 164 -7.08 -2.20 -12.71
N ASP A 165 -7.77 -3.21 -13.21
CA ASP A 165 -9.23 -3.18 -13.41
C ASP A 165 -9.94 -3.42 -12.06
N LEU A 166 -10.78 -2.46 -11.65
CA LEU A 166 -11.57 -2.53 -10.42
C LEU A 166 -12.52 -3.73 -10.39
N ASN A 167 -13.02 -4.17 -11.55
CA ASN A 167 -13.88 -5.33 -11.67
C ASN A 167 -13.14 -6.62 -11.28
N GLN A 168 -11.83 -6.69 -11.51
CA GLN A 168 -11.00 -7.83 -11.11
C GLN A 168 -10.72 -7.85 -9.60
N ILE A 169 -10.58 -6.67 -8.96
CA ILE A 169 -10.42 -6.56 -7.50
C ILE A 169 -11.68 -7.06 -6.76
N SER A 170 -12.87 -6.74 -7.27
CA SER A 170 -14.13 -7.22 -6.66
C SER A 170 -14.20 -8.75 -6.60
N LYS A 171 -13.66 -9.45 -7.62
CA LYS A 171 -13.57 -10.91 -7.65
C LYS A 171 -12.53 -11.45 -6.66
N LEU A 172 -11.41 -10.76 -6.49
CA LEU A 172 -10.36 -11.14 -5.55
C LEU A 172 -10.84 -11.07 -4.09
N THR A 173 -11.52 -9.98 -3.73
CA THR A 173 -12.06 -9.81 -2.37
C THR A 173 -13.09 -10.90 -2.00
N GLN A 174 -13.90 -11.35 -2.96
CA GLN A 174 -14.81 -12.48 -2.79
C GLN A 174 -14.06 -13.80 -2.55
N LYS A 175 -13.00 -14.09 -3.32
CA LYS A 175 -12.20 -15.31 -3.12
C LYS A 175 -11.41 -15.31 -1.81
N MET A 176 -11.00 -14.13 -1.33
CA MET A 176 -10.26 -13.99 -0.07
C MET A 176 -11.15 -13.79 1.17
N ASN A 177 -12.49 -13.86 1.02
CA ASN A 177 -13.46 -13.58 2.09
C ASN A 177 -13.20 -12.25 2.82
N LEU A 178 -12.68 -11.24 2.12
CA LEU A 178 -12.41 -9.93 2.71
C LEU A 178 -13.71 -9.11 2.75
N PRO A 179 -14.03 -8.44 3.87
CA PRO A 179 -15.20 -7.58 3.95
C PRO A 179 -15.09 -6.43 2.93
N GLY A 180 -16.10 -6.26 2.06
CA GLY A 180 -16.19 -5.11 1.13
C GLY A 180 -16.32 -5.40 -0.36
N GLY A 181 -16.17 -6.66 -0.81
CA GLY A 181 -16.23 -6.99 -2.25
C GLY A 181 -17.55 -6.62 -2.95
N GLU A 182 -18.66 -6.73 -2.23
CA GLU A 182 -20.00 -6.35 -2.72
C GLU A 182 -20.15 -4.83 -2.94
N GLU A 183 -19.48 -4.00 -2.14
CA GLU A 183 -19.57 -2.54 -2.23
C GLU A 183 -18.71 -1.98 -3.38
N LEU A 184 -17.59 -2.63 -3.71
CA LEU A 184 -16.76 -2.28 -4.87
C LEU A 184 -17.49 -2.53 -6.20
N LYS A 185 -18.30 -3.59 -6.28
CA LYS A 185 -19.13 -3.92 -7.46
C LYS A 185 -20.22 -2.88 -7.74
N LYS A 186 -20.67 -2.15 -6.72
CA LYS A 186 -21.67 -1.08 -6.88
C LYS A 186 -21.05 0.20 -7.47
N LYS A 187 -19.77 0.47 -7.18
CA LYS A 187 -19.05 1.62 -7.75
C LYS A 187 -18.61 1.40 -9.21
N SER A 188 -18.30 0.16 -9.63
CA SER A 188 -17.91 -0.13 -11.03
C SER A 188 -19.08 -0.20 -12.04
N LYS A 189 -20.32 -0.05 -11.57
CA LYS A 189 -21.52 -0.10 -12.41
C LYS A 189 -22.14 1.26 -12.69
N LYS A 190 -21.42 2.35 -12.40
CA LYS A 190 -21.94 3.71 -12.55
C LYS A 190 -21.15 4.48 -13.58
#